data_AF-A0A8S4QKY1-F1
#
_entry.id   AF-A0A8S4QKY1-F1
#
_cell.length_a   1.000
_cell.length_b   1.000
_cell.length_c   1.000
_cell.angle_alpha   90.00
_cell.angle_beta   90.00
_cell.angle_gamma   90.00
#
_symmetry.space_group_name_H-M   'P 1'
#
loop_
_entity.id
_entity.type
_entity.pdbx_description
1 polymer ?
#
loop_
_entity_poly.entity_id
_entity_poly.type
_entity_poly.pdbx_seq_one_letter_code
_entity_poly.pdbx_strand_id
1 'polypeptide(L)'
;MKAKQETPADAFSQKSEDNSMKIKLFRLMYETVRDSDLKVRRAELVKTQYTNSSVFEIGFLMGDVTDKMNVMHDISMTLAKLHEEWRPIEHINAYEQIANKAIEISHLLDVVRVIYKKVPIEHRPGAMEHGSKEFEAEK
;
A
#
# COMPACT_ATOMS: atom_id res chain seq x y z
N MET A 1 11.83 -0.71 56.90
CA MET A 1 11.21 -0.73 55.56
C MET A 1 9.73 -0.38 55.72
N LYS A 2 9.27 0.79 55.27
CA LYS A 2 7.85 1.16 55.30
C LYS A 2 7.25 0.89 53.92
N ALA A 3 6.31 -0.05 53.84
CA ALA A 3 5.50 -0.27 52.64
C ALA A 3 4.65 0.99 52.40
N LYS A 4 4.76 1.54 51.19
CA LYS A 4 3.97 2.69 50.75
C LYS A 4 2.53 2.19 50.58
N GLN A 5 1.65 2.50 51.53
CA GLN A 5 0.23 2.22 51.41
C GLN A 5 -0.34 3.10 50.29
N GLU A 6 -0.80 2.47 49.20
CA GLU A 6 -1.55 3.12 48.15
C GLU A 6 -2.88 3.63 48.71
N THR A 7 -3.13 4.93 48.57
CA THR A 7 -4.36 5.57 49.03
C THR A 7 -5.52 5.23 48.08
N PRO A 8 -6.76 5.03 48.57
CA PRO A 8 -7.91 4.65 47.75
C PRO A 8 -8.26 5.66 46.63
N ALA A 9 -7.78 6.89 46.72
CA ALA A 9 -7.90 7.90 45.67
C ALA A 9 -7.03 7.58 44.42
N ASP A 10 -5.85 6.99 44.61
CA ASP A 10 -4.94 6.63 43.52
C ASP A 10 -5.48 5.44 42.71
N ALA A 11 -6.06 4.45 43.40
CA ALA A 11 -6.72 3.31 42.76
C ALA A 11 -7.99 3.70 41.97
N PHE A 12 -8.71 4.75 42.39
CA PHE A 12 -9.86 5.30 41.67
C PHE A 12 -9.43 6.11 40.44
N SER A 13 -8.35 6.88 40.56
CA SER A 13 -7.75 7.64 39.45
C SER A 13 -7.23 6.70 38.35
N GLN A 14 -6.52 5.63 38.73
CA GLN A 14 -5.96 4.67 37.78
C GLN A 14 -7.05 3.85 37.06
N LYS A 15 -8.13 3.47 37.77
CA LYS A 15 -9.32 2.87 37.12
C LYS A 15 -10.03 3.82 36.15
N SER A 16 -10.07 5.11 36.47
CA SER A 16 -10.67 6.15 35.61
C SER A 16 -9.86 6.39 34.34
N GLU A 17 -8.53 6.46 34.47
CA GLU A 17 -7.61 6.57 33.33
C GLU A 17 -7.63 5.31 32.45
N ASP A 18 -7.62 4.12 33.05
CA ASP A 18 -7.74 2.85 32.32
C ASP A 18 -9.07 2.79 31.53
N ASN A 19 -10.16 3.25 32.13
CA ASN A 19 -11.45 3.28 31.47
C ASN A 19 -11.48 4.31 30.32
N SER A 20 -10.85 5.48 30.52
CA SER A 20 -10.66 6.50 29.48
C SER A 20 -9.82 5.96 28.30
N MET A 21 -8.74 5.24 28.59
CA MET A 21 -7.88 4.64 27.56
C MET A 21 -8.63 3.56 26.77
N LYS A 22 -9.39 2.69 27.45
CA LYS A 22 -10.25 1.68 26.81
C LYS A 22 -11.27 2.31 25.88
N ILE A 23 -11.92 3.40 26.29
CA ILE A 23 -12.88 4.12 25.46
C ILE A 23 -12.20 4.72 24.23
N LYS A 24 -11.00 5.32 24.39
CA LYS A 24 -10.23 5.85 23.26
C LYS A 24 -9.82 4.77 22.27
N LEU A 25 -9.35 3.61 22.75
CA LEU A 25 -9.02 2.47 21.90
C LEU A 25 -10.24 1.93 21.17
N PHE A 26 -11.37 1.80 21.86
CA PHE A 26 -12.63 1.38 21.24
C PHE A 26 -13.07 2.36 20.15
N ARG A 27 -12.95 3.66 20.41
CA ARG A 27 -13.25 4.70 19.43
C ARG A 27 -12.33 4.63 18.22
N LEU A 28 -11.02 4.49 18.45
CA LEU A 28 -10.03 4.34 17.39
C LEU A 28 -10.34 3.11 16.53
N MET A 29 -10.63 1.96 17.16
CA MET A 29 -11.01 0.74 16.45
C MET A 29 -12.29 0.94 15.65
N TYR A 30 -13.33 1.55 16.24
CA TYR A 30 -14.60 1.79 15.56
C TYR A 30 -14.44 2.72 14.35
N GLU A 31 -13.69 3.82 14.51
CA GLU A 31 -13.38 4.74 13.43
C GLU A 31 -12.55 4.06 12.33
N THR A 32 -11.59 3.22 12.69
CA THR A 32 -10.77 2.44 11.74
C THR A 32 -11.61 1.43 10.94
N VAL A 33 -12.50 0.71 11.61
CA VAL A 33 -13.41 -0.24 10.95
C VAL A 33 -14.37 0.49 10.02
N ARG A 34 -14.94 1.62 10.48
CA ARG A 34 -15.85 2.43 9.67
C ARG A 34 -15.16 3.04 8.44
N ASP A 35 -13.96 3.56 8.60
CA ASP A 35 -13.15 4.07 7.48
C ASP A 35 -12.83 2.97 6.46
N SER A 36 -12.52 1.76 6.96
CA SER A 36 -12.29 0.59 6.12
C SER A 36 -13.54 0.21 5.32
N ASP A 37 -14.72 0.18 5.94
CA ASP A 37 -15.99 -0.11 5.25
C ASP A 37 -16.29 0.92 4.15
N LEU A 38 -16.06 2.21 4.42
CA LEU A 38 -16.21 3.28 3.44
C LEU A 38 -15.28 3.10 2.22
N LYS A 39 -14.02 2.73 2.47
CA LYS A 39 -13.04 2.46 1.41
C LYS A 39 -13.43 1.24 0.57
N VAL A 40 -13.93 0.17 1.21
CA VAL A 40 -14.42 -1.03 0.51
C VAL A 40 -15.58 -0.68 -0.42
N ARG A 41 -16.61 0.02 0.08
CA ARG A 41 -17.75 0.44 -0.76
C ARG A 41 -17.33 1.32 -1.92
N ARG A 42 -16.36 2.22 -1.68
CA ARG A 42 -15.82 3.08 -2.74
C ARG A 42 -15.07 2.24 -3.79
N ALA A 43 -14.28 1.27 -3.38
CA ALA A 43 -13.59 0.36 -4.29
C ALA A 43 -14.58 -0.48 -5.12
N GLU A 44 -15.67 -0.96 -4.52
CA GLU A 44 -16.75 -1.65 -5.24
C GLU A 44 -17.43 -0.77 -6.29
N LEU A 45 -17.71 0.49 -5.94
CA LEU A 45 -18.31 1.45 -6.87
C LEU A 45 -17.37 1.81 -8.03
N VAL A 46 -16.07 1.94 -7.75
CA VAL A 46 -15.07 2.13 -8.80
C VAL A 46 -14.97 0.86 -9.67
N LYS A 47 -14.99 -0.34 -9.08
CA LYS A 47 -14.96 -1.61 -9.81
C LYS A 47 -16.16 -1.74 -10.75
N THR A 48 -17.36 -1.32 -10.35
CA THR A 48 -18.56 -1.35 -11.20
C THR A 48 -18.54 -0.27 -12.29
N GLN A 49 -17.96 0.90 -12.02
CA GLN A 49 -17.84 1.97 -13.01
C GLN A 49 -16.77 1.69 -14.07
N TYR A 50 -15.68 1.00 -13.71
CA TYR A 50 -14.54 0.72 -14.58
C TYR A 50 -14.45 -0.75 -14.97
N THR A 51 -15.57 -1.49 -14.94
CA THR A 51 -15.60 -2.90 -15.33
C THR A 51 -15.03 -3.06 -16.74
N ASN A 52 -13.92 -3.78 -16.89
CA ASN A 52 -13.12 -3.97 -18.12
C ASN A 52 -12.22 -2.80 -18.57
N SER A 53 -11.95 -1.80 -17.71
CA SER A 53 -10.94 -0.78 -18.00
C SER A 53 -9.55 -1.31 -17.67
N SER A 54 -8.79 -1.68 -18.70
CA SER A 54 -7.39 -2.11 -18.58
C SER A 54 -6.49 -1.05 -17.93
N VAL A 55 -6.78 0.24 -18.16
CA VAL A 55 -6.05 1.36 -17.55
C VAL A 55 -6.26 1.40 -16.05
N PHE A 56 -7.50 1.17 -15.60
CA PHE A 56 -7.81 1.09 -14.17
C PHE A 56 -7.12 -0.11 -13.51
N GLU A 57 -7.18 -1.29 -14.14
CA GLU A 57 -6.51 -2.50 -13.63
C GLU A 57 -5.00 -2.32 -13.52
N ILE A 58 -4.36 -1.73 -14.54
CA ILE A 58 -2.93 -1.41 -14.50
C ILE A 58 -2.63 -0.42 -13.38
N GLY A 59 -3.43 0.65 -13.23
CA GLY A 59 -3.26 1.63 -12.16
C GLY A 59 -3.37 1.01 -10.76
N PHE A 60 -4.32 0.10 -10.57
CA PHE A 60 -4.47 -0.64 -9.31
C PHE A 60 -3.25 -1.51 -9.01
N LEU A 61 -2.77 -2.29 -9.99
CA LEU A 61 -1.58 -3.13 -9.83
C LEU A 61 -0.32 -2.30 -9.58
N MET A 62 -0.18 -1.14 -10.22
CA MET A 62 0.94 -0.23 -9.99
C MET A 62 0.93 0.38 -8.59
N GLY A 63 -0.26 0.61 -8.00
CA GLY A 63 -0.39 0.97 -6.59
C GLY A 63 0.20 -0.10 -5.68
N ASP A 64 -0.16 -1.37 -5.91
CA ASP A 64 0.33 -2.50 -5.13
C ASP A 64 1.86 -2.74 -5.29
N VAL A 65 2.40 -2.52 -6.50
CA VAL A 65 3.85 -2.50 -6.74
C VAL A 65 4.52 -1.39 -5.93
N THR A 66 3.94 -0.19 -5.91
CA THR A 66 4.51 0.96 -5.19
C THR A 66 4.55 0.71 -3.69
N ASP A 67 3.50 0.14 -3.11
CA ASP A 67 3.45 -0.20 -1.69
C ASP A 67 4.54 -1.23 -1.33
N LYS A 68 4.74 -2.26 -2.16
CA LYS A 68 5.81 -3.24 -1.96
C LYS A 68 7.21 -2.63 -2.11
N MET A 69 7.40 -1.70 -3.04
CA MET A 69 8.65 -0.95 -3.20
C MET A 69 8.95 -0.08 -1.97
N ASN A 70 7.93 0.55 -1.38
CA ASN A 70 8.09 1.32 -0.14
C ASN A 70 8.54 0.42 1.01
N VAL A 71 7.93 -0.77 1.17
CA VAL A 71 8.37 -1.75 2.18
C VAL A 71 9.83 -2.19 1.95
N MET A 72 10.22 -2.48 0.71
CA MET A 72 11.62 -2.80 0.37
C MET A 72 12.57 -1.66 0.73
N HIS A 73 12.17 -0.42 0.45
CA HIS A 73 12.94 0.76 0.79
C HIS A 73 13.12 0.90 2.30
N ASP A 74 12.06 0.70 3.10
CA ASP A 74 12.12 0.78 4.56
C ASP A 74 13.04 -0.29 5.17
N ILE A 75 12.99 -1.52 4.64
CA ILE A 75 13.91 -2.59 5.05
C ILE A 75 15.35 -2.22 4.67
N SER A 76 15.57 -1.69 3.47
CA SER A 76 16.90 -1.28 3.00
C SER A 76 17.48 -0.14 3.84
N MET A 77 16.66 0.83 4.24
CA MET A 77 17.05 1.91 5.15
C MET A 77 17.39 1.38 6.55
N THR A 78 16.68 0.35 7.00
CA THR A 78 16.97 -0.33 8.28
C THR A 78 18.29 -1.08 8.21
N LEU A 79 18.55 -1.79 7.11
CA LEU A 79 19.82 -2.46 6.85
C LEU A 79 21.00 -1.48 6.81
N ALA A 80 20.83 -0.32 6.17
CA ALA A 80 21.87 0.71 6.12
C ALA A 80 22.26 1.21 7.52
N LYS A 81 21.31 1.33 8.44
CA LYS A 81 21.56 1.69 9.84
C LYS A 81 22.23 0.56 10.63
N LEU A 82 21.86 -0.68 10.35
CA LEU A 82 22.41 -1.87 11.01
C LEU A 82 23.78 -2.27 10.46
N HIS A 83 24.22 -1.72 9.32
CA HIS A 83 25.49 -2.07 8.69
C HIS A 83 26.71 -1.75 9.59
N GLU A 84 26.59 -0.81 10.53
CA GLU A 84 27.63 -0.52 11.53
C GLU A 84 27.72 -1.59 12.63
N GLU A 85 26.64 -2.35 12.88
CA GLU A 85 26.59 -3.43 13.85
C GLU A 85 26.60 -4.80 13.13
N TRP A 86 27.69 -5.55 13.27
CA TRP A 86 27.80 -6.87 12.64
C TRP A 86 26.81 -7.89 13.25
N ARG A 87 25.61 -7.95 12.67
CA ARG A 87 24.48 -8.79 13.07
C ARG A 87 24.04 -9.72 11.92
N PRO A 88 24.78 -10.80 11.66
CA PRO A 88 24.65 -11.55 10.40
C PRO A 88 23.28 -12.22 10.19
N ILE A 89 22.60 -12.64 11.27
CA ILE A 89 21.29 -13.28 11.16
C ILE A 89 20.22 -12.26 10.74
N GLU A 90 20.26 -11.07 11.32
CA GLU A 90 19.36 -9.98 11.01
C GLU A 90 19.55 -9.49 9.57
N HIS A 91 20.80 -9.45 9.09
CA HIS A 91 21.10 -9.15 7.69
C HIS A 91 20.51 -10.20 6.74
N ILE A 92 20.70 -11.49 7.02
CA ILE A 92 20.16 -12.58 6.19
C ILE A 92 18.63 -12.49 6.10
N ASN A 93 17.96 -12.31 7.23
CA ASN A 93 16.50 -12.19 7.28
C ASN A 93 16.00 -10.96 6.49
N ALA A 94 16.69 -9.82 6.62
CA ALA A 94 16.32 -8.62 5.86
C ALA A 94 16.51 -8.81 4.34
N TYR A 95 17.60 -9.47 3.91
CA TYR A 95 17.80 -9.80 2.50
C TYR A 95 16.75 -10.79 1.97
N GLU A 96 16.36 -11.79 2.78
CA GLU A 96 15.27 -12.72 2.44
C GLU A 96 13.95 -11.97 2.25
N GLN A 97 13.61 -11.05 3.15
CA GLN A 97 12.40 -10.24 3.03
C GLN A 97 12.42 -9.35 1.78
N ILE A 98 13.56 -8.73 1.46
CA ILE A 98 13.74 -7.96 0.21
C ILE A 98 13.53 -8.86 -1.00
N ALA A 99 14.12 -10.05 -1.03
CA ALA A 99 13.99 -11.00 -2.13
C ALA A 99 12.53 -11.45 -2.34
N ASN A 100 11.82 -11.77 -1.25
CA ASN A 100 10.41 -12.14 -1.30
C ASN A 100 9.55 -11.01 -1.88
N LYS A 101 9.81 -9.76 -1.47
CA LYS A 101 9.09 -8.60 -2.03
C LYS A 101 9.42 -8.35 -3.49
N ALA A 102 10.67 -8.57 -3.91
CA ALA A 102 11.06 -8.47 -5.31
C ALA A 102 10.35 -9.52 -6.19
N ILE A 103 10.19 -10.75 -5.70
CA ILE A 103 9.44 -11.82 -6.39
C ILE A 103 7.96 -11.42 -6.54
N GLU A 104 7.34 -10.91 -5.47
CA GLU A 104 5.96 -10.42 -5.51
C GLU A 104 5.78 -9.30 -6.55
N ILE A 105 6.70 -8.33 -6.60
CA ILE A 105 6.68 -7.25 -7.59
C ILE A 105 6.83 -7.80 -9.01
N SER A 106 7.75 -8.74 -9.23
CA SER A 106 7.96 -9.35 -10.54
C SER A 106 6.67 -10.00 -11.06
N HIS A 107 5.96 -10.74 -10.21
CA HIS A 107 4.67 -11.33 -10.58
C HIS A 107 3.63 -10.26 -10.92
N LEU A 108 3.52 -9.19 -10.15
CA LEU A 108 2.59 -8.09 -10.44
C LEU A 108 2.91 -7.42 -11.79
N LEU A 109 4.19 -7.19 -12.09
CA LEU A 109 4.62 -6.63 -13.36
C LEU A 109 4.29 -7.55 -14.55
N ASP A 110 4.39 -8.87 -14.37
CA ASP A 110 3.98 -9.82 -15.40
C ASP A 110 2.48 -9.80 -15.64
N VAL A 111 1.65 -9.66 -14.59
CA VAL A 111 0.20 -9.45 -14.75
C VAL A 111 -0.09 -8.14 -15.50
N VAL A 112 0.59 -7.04 -15.14
CA VAL A 112 0.47 -5.76 -15.85
C VAL A 112 0.80 -5.92 -17.34
N ARG A 113 1.89 -6.64 -17.68
CA ARG A 113 2.27 -6.90 -19.08
C ARG A 113 1.19 -7.69 -19.82
N VAL A 114 0.58 -8.69 -19.18
CA VAL A 114 -0.51 -9.48 -19.77
C VAL A 114 -1.72 -8.59 -20.05
N ILE A 115 -2.11 -7.73 -19.11
CA ILE A 115 -3.24 -6.81 -19.26
C ILE A 115 -2.94 -5.78 -20.36
N TYR A 116 -1.74 -5.19 -20.36
CA TYR A 116 -1.31 -4.23 -21.38
C TYR A 116 -1.36 -4.81 -22.80
N LYS A 117 -0.96 -6.08 -22.97
CA LYS A 117 -1.04 -6.78 -24.27
C LYS A 117 -2.47 -7.02 -24.75
N LYS A 118 -3.46 -7.06 -23.85
CA LYS A 118 -4.88 -7.22 -24.20
C LYS A 118 -5.55 -5.91 -24.62
N VAL A 119 -4.90 -4.76 -24.45
CA VAL A 119 -5.47 -3.45 -24.80
C VAL A 119 -5.39 -3.22 -26.33
N PRO A 120 -6.52 -2.97 -27.02
CA PRO A 120 -6.54 -2.63 -28.44
C PRO A 120 -5.68 -1.38 -28.74
N ILE A 121 -5.01 -1.37 -29.89
CA ILE A 121 -4.01 -0.35 -30.28
C ILE A 121 -4.62 1.07 -30.27
N GLU A 122 -5.91 1.21 -30.59
CA GLU A 122 -6.64 2.48 -30.62
C GLU A 122 -6.68 3.22 -29.28
N HIS A 123 -6.50 2.51 -28.16
CA HIS A 123 -6.54 3.08 -26.81
C HIS A 123 -5.14 3.26 -26.20
N ARG A 124 -4.05 3.09 -26.96
CA ARG A 124 -2.70 3.36 -26.48
C ARG A 124 -2.45 4.88 -26.51
N PRO A 125 -2.07 5.51 -25.39
CA PRO A 125 -1.64 6.91 -25.41
C PRO A 125 -0.39 7.01 -26.31
N GLY A 126 -0.53 7.67 -27.47
CA GLY A 126 0.52 7.81 -28.49
C GLY A 126 0.17 7.27 -29.89
N ALA A 127 -0.98 6.61 -30.09
CA ALA A 127 -1.36 6.08 -31.42
C ALA A 127 -1.94 7.13 -32.39
N MET A 128 -2.11 8.39 -31.97
CA MET A 128 -2.68 9.48 -32.79
C MET A 128 -1.64 10.52 -33.26
N GLU A 129 -0.38 10.13 -33.47
CA GLU A 129 0.60 11.02 -34.12
C GLU A 129 1.25 10.31 -35.31
N HIS A 130 0.51 10.14 -36.41
CA HIS A 130 1.03 10.10 -37.80
C HIS A 130 -0.12 10.03 -38.82
N GLY A 131 -1.09 10.95 -38.68
CA GLY A 131 -2.12 11.21 -39.69
C GLY A 131 -1.89 12.54 -40.39
N SER A 132 -0.68 12.81 -40.89
CA SER A 132 -0.39 14.04 -41.63
C SER A 132 -0.82 13.89 -43.08
N LYS A 133 -2.09 14.23 -43.33
CA LYS A 133 -2.64 14.86 -44.55
C LYS A 133 -1.78 14.74 -45.83
N GLU A 134 -2.04 13.73 -46.65
CA GLU A 134 -1.89 13.88 -48.10
C GLU A 134 -3.15 14.63 -48.59
N PHE A 135 -3.01 15.94 -48.75
CA PHE A 135 -4.00 16.77 -49.43
C PHE A 135 -3.75 16.65 -50.92
N GLU A 136 -4.75 16.16 -51.65
CA GLU A 136 -4.82 16.18 -53.11
C GLU A 136 -4.53 17.59 -53.63
N ALA A 137 -3.51 17.72 -54.48
CA ALA A 137 -3.29 18.90 -55.30
C ALA A 137 -3.93 18.63 -56.67
N GLU A 138 -5.18 19.04 -56.80
CA GLU A 138 -5.86 19.25 -58.08
C GLU A 138 -5.29 20.54 -58.70
N LYS A 139 -4.53 20.40 -59.81
CA LYS A 139 -4.53 21.31 -60.98
C LYS A 139 -3.66 20.76 -62.12
#